data_AF-A0A1G4HHZ3-F1
#
_entry.id   AF-A0A1G4HHZ3-F1
#
_cell.length_a   1.000
_cell.length_b   1.000
_cell.length_c   1.000
_cell.angle_alpha   90.00
_cell.angle_beta   90.00
_cell.angle_gamma   90.00
#
_symmetry.space_group_name_H-M   'P 1'
#
loop_
_entity.id
_entity.type
_entity.pdbx_description
1 polymer ?
#
loop_
_entity_poly.entity_id
_entity_poly.type
_entity_poly.pdbx_seq_one_letter_code
_entity_poly.pdbx_strand_id
1 'polypeptide(L)'
;MASKKHAKRKVPPPIGGKRKITPGKNIRLFRKTVVVVTVVVVLLIIASVLLILHFVSNSNSSDKFPFGIGVYTYDVVFKYSHIHDPSIGKQLNVGSNVIPINEAHSPFTQGLFFIDNDTLLESSGLYGASYIREFSLSSGKTKRFNNLKSNLFAEGLAVVVEPMTYKKFILTLTYKEKVILVFDYDTMELYHSFEHELDGYGLTSNIDLLQSVEDLKAENFARNQKLWTTTGDDYLYEIEIPHDFLSTKKLSISGKTQITCAGFAIYHVNELEYHVQAKTLYANVFLTKLVLEIDISKGTCLKIINLSGLVEQCDSYDGQKNKESVLNGIAIDPQSSKADLPNLLVTGKLWPNMFQIRLIKSVTKWEATAVLSEYFKSIGQKVS
;
A
#
# COMPACT_ATOMS: atom_id res chain seq x y z
N MET A 1 -86.42 55.25 46.02
CA MET A 1 -87.29 54.85 47.14
C MET A 1 -86.71 53.59 47.79
N ALA A 2 -86.71 53.57 49.13
CA ALA A 2 -86.24 52.51 50.03
C ALA A 2 -87.03 51.18 49.82
N SER A 3 -86.75 50.00 50.38
CA SER A 3 -85.82 49.55 51.42
C SER A 3 -85.79 48.01 51.45
N LYS A 4 -84.70 47.45 51.98
CA LYS A 4 -84.54 46.19 52.75
C LYS A 4 -84.96 44.84 52.13
N LYS A 5 -83.98 43.93 51.99
CA LYS A 5 -84.15 42.49 52.23
C LYS A 5 -82.99 41.94 53.09
N HIS A 6 -83.35 40.98 53.93
CA HIS A 6 -82.62 40.44 55.07
C HIS A 6 -81.36 39.61 54.76
N ALA A 7 -80.50 39.55 55.76
CA ALA A 7 -79.26 38.78 55.83
C ALA A 7 -79.47 37.30 56.20
N LYS A 8 -78.58 36.42 55.70
CA LYS A 8 -78.14 35.16 56.35
C LYS A 8 -76.63 34.97 56.16
N ARG A 9 -75.96 34.48 57.21
CA ARG A 9 -74.50 34.43 57.46
C ARG A 9 -73.75 33.34 56.66
N LYS A 10 -72.44 33.58 56.49
CA LYS A 10 -71.38 32.83 55.78
C LYS A 10 -70.96 31.49 56.44
N VAL A 11 -70.41 30.58 55.62
CA VAL A 11 -69.37 29.58 55.98
C VAL A 11 -68.38 29.45 54.78
N PRO A 12 -67.04 29.36 55.00
CA PRO A 12 -66.04 29.22 53.93
C PRO A 12 -65.90 27.77 53.42
N PRO A 13 -65.42 27.54 52.17
CA PRO A 13 -65.24 26.19 51.63
C PRO A 13 -63.93 25.54 52.14
N PRO A 14 -63.87 24.18 52.21
CA PRO A 14 -62.74 23.47 52.81
C PRO A 14 -61.56 23.32 51.85
N ILE A 15 -60.36 23.23 52.45
CA ILE A 15 -59.09 22.88 51.84
C ILE A 15 -58.98 21.35 51.73
N GLY A 16 -58.57 20.85 50.55
CA GLY A 16 -57.85 19.57 50.43
C GLY A 16 -58.50 18.49 49.55
N GLY A 17 -57.94 18.31 48.34
CA GLY A 17 -58.16 17.11 47.51
C GLY A 17 -56.87 16.72 46.78
N LYS A 18 -56.08 15.84 47.39
CA LYS A 18 -54.92 15.19 46.75
C LYS A 18 -55.37 14.51 45.46
N ARG A 19 -54.86 14.94 44.29
CA ARG A 19 -54.95 14.15 43.05
C ARG A 19 -54.17 12.84 43.27
N LYS A 20 -54.89 11.74 43.49
CA LYS A 20 -54.33 10.38 43.42
C LYS A 20 -53.87 10.14 41.98
N ILE A 21 -52.56 10.15 41.75
CA ILE A 21 -51.96 9.58 40.54
C ILE A 21 -52.16 8.07 40.64
N THR A 22 -53.07 7.50 39.86
CA THR A 22 -53.28 6.05 39.77
C THR A 22 -52.05 5.38 39.12
N PRO A 23 -51.30 4.51 39.82
CA PRO A 23 -50.05 3.91 39.32
C PRO A 23 -50.25 2.96 38.11
N GLY A 24 -51.48 2.49 37.88
CA GLY A 24 -51.75 1.41 36.93
C GLY A 24 -51.69 1.79 35.45
N LYS A 25 -51.88 3.06 35.07
CA LYS A 25 -51.91 3.48 33.65
C LYS A 25 -50.52 3.53 33.02
N ASN A 26 -49.53 4.04 33.77
CA ASN A 26 -48.12 4.11 33.32
C ASN A 26 -47.46 2.73 33.26
N ILE A 27 -47.76 1.84 34.21
CA ILE A 27 -47.23 0.47 34.19
C ILE A 27 -47.75 -0.30 32.96
N ARG A 28 -49.02 -0.12 32.59
CA ARG A 28 -49.62 -0.80 31.44
C ARG A 28 -49.07 -0.28 30.11
N LEU A 29 -48.80 1.03 30.02
CA LEU A 29 -48.16 1.64 28.84
C LEU A 29 -46.69 1.19 28.74
N PHE A 30 -45.95 1.22 29.84
CA PHE A 30 -44.56 0.76 29.92
C PHE A 30 -44.43 -0.72 29.53
N ARG A 31 -45.31 -1.59 30.04
CA ARG A 31 -45.34 -3.01 29.65
C ARG A 31 -45.63 -3.20 28.15
N LYS A 32 -46.53 -2.41 27.57
CA LYS A 32 -46.78 -2.44 26.11
C LYS A 32 -45.56 -1.98 25.32
N THR A 33 -44.88 -0.91 25.75
CA THR A 33 -43.66 -0.42 25.10
C THR A 33 -42.54 -1.45 25.18
N VAL A 34 -42.31 -2.07 26.34
CA VAL A 34 -41.30 -3.13 26.49
C VAL A 34 -41.64 -4.31 25.59
N VAL A 35 -42.89 -4.78 25.56
CA VAL A 35 -43.30 -5.88 24.67
C VAL A 35 -43.07 -5.53 23.20
N VAL A 36 -43.44 -4.33 22.76
CA VAL A 36 -43.21 -3.89 21.38
C VAL A 36 -41.73 -3.83 21.05
N VAL A 37 -40.90 -3.26 21.93
CA VAL A 37 -39.44 -3.19 21.73
C VAL A 37 -38.83 -4.59 21.70
N THR A 38 -39.23 -5.47 22.61
CA THR A 38 -38.76 -6.87 22.61
C THR A 38 -39.16 -7.58 21.32
N VAL A 39 -40.40 -7.40 20.85
CA VAL A 39 -40.85 -7.99 19.58
C VAL A 39 -40.05 -7.44 18.39
N VAL A 40 -39.80 -6.12 18.34
CA VAL A 40 -38.98 -5.51 17.28
C VAL A 40 -37.54 -6.02 17.32
N VAL A 41 -36.92 -6.12 18.50
CA VAL A 41 -35.56 -6.66 18.65
C VAL A 41 -35.51 -8.13 18.25
N VAL A 42 -36.49 -8.94 18.66
CA VAL A 42 -36.59 -10.35 18.26
C VAL A 42 -36.78 -10.47 16.74
N LEU A 43 -37.61 -9.63 16.12
CA LEU A 43 -37.78 -9.60 14.66
C LEU A 43 -36.50 -9.17 13.94
N LEU A 44 -35.73 -8.21 14.48
CA LEU A 44 -34.43 -7.80 13.93
C LEU A 44 -33.36 -8.88 14.08
N ILE A 45 -33.36 -9.62 15.19
CA ILE A 45 -32.49 -10.78 15.38
C ILE A 45 -32.89 -11.89 14.42
N ILE A 46 -34.17 -12.20 14.30
CA ILE A 46 -34.68 -13.19 13.33
C ILE A 46 -34.34 -12.78 11.90
N ALA A 47 -34.51 -11.50 11.53
CA ALA A 47 -34.14 -11.00 10.22
C ALA A 47 -32.63 -11.10 9.97
N SER A 48 -31.80 -10.75 10.95
CA SER A 48 -30.34 -10.91 10.89
C SER A 48 -29.92 -12.38 10.76
N VAL A 49 -30.54 -13.27 11.54
CA VAL A 49 -30.29 -14.71 11.49
C VAL A 49 -30.77 -15.31 10.17
N LEU A 50 -31.93 -14.90 9.66
CA LEU A 50 -32.43 -15.31 8.35
C LEU A 50 -31.58 -14.74 7.21
N LEU A 51 -31.01 -13.54 7.35
CA LEU A 51 -30.05 -12.98 6.40
C LEU A 51 -28.75 -13.79 6.41
N ILE A 52 -28.21 -14.09 7.60
CA ILE A 52 -27.03 -14.95 7.76
C ILE A 52 -27.32 -16.35 7.20
N LEU A 53 -28.46 -16.96 7.53
CA LEU A 53 -28.88 -18.26 7.01
C LEU A 53 -29.16 -18.20 5.51
N HIS A 54 -29.62 -17.08 4.95
CA HIS A 54 -29.76 -16.91 3.51
C HIS A 54 -28.38 -16.90 2.84
N PHE A 55 -27.40 -16.18 3.41
CA PHE A 55 -26.03 -16.21 2.92
C PHE A 55 -25.35 -17.57 3.11
N VAL A 56 -25.59 -18.27 4.22
CA VAL A 56 -25.04 -19.60 4.54
C VAL A 56 -25.76 -20.72 3.78
N SER A 57 -27.07 -20.64 3.56
CA SER A 57 -27.82 -21.63 2.78
C SER A 57 -27.60 -21.45 1.28
N ASN A 58 -27.31 -20.23 0.83
CA ASN A 58 -26.82 -19.97 -0.52
C ASN A 58 -25.29 -20.13 -0.67
N SER A 59 -24.56 -20.48 0.40
CA SER A 59 -23.10 -20.71 0.33
C SER A 59 -22.73 -22.10 -0.21
N ASN A 60 -23.69 -22.84 -0.79
CA ASN A 60 -23.41 -24.04 -1.57
C ASN A 60 -22.93 -23.73 -3.00
N SER A 61 -22.72 -22.46 -3.34
CA SER A 61 -21.94 -22.05 -4.51
C SER A 61 -20.67 -21.34 -4.03
N SER A 62 -19.54 -21.80 -4.53
CA SER A 62 -18.16 -21.42 -4.20
C SER A 62 -17.74 -19.97 -4.50
N ASP A 63 -18.66 -19.00 -4.54
CA ASP A 63 -18.35 -17.61 -4.85
C ASP A 63 -19.29 -16.67 -4.09
N LYS A 64 -18.73 -15.68 -3.37
CA LYS A 64 -19.19 -14.27 -3.30
C LYS A 64 -18.48 -13.44 -2.20
N PHE A 65 -17.20 -13.14 -2.39
CA PHE A 65 -16.82 -11.71 -2.44
C PHE A 65 -17.21 -11.22 -3.84
N PRO A 66 -17.62 -9.96 -4.05
CA PRO A 66 -18.14 -9.50 -5.36
C PRO A 66 -17.12 -9.65 -6.51
N PHE A 67 -15.85 -9.92 -6.21
CA PHE A 67 -14.82 -10.40 -7.12
C PHE A 67 -14.01 -11.50 -6.40
N GLY A 68 -13.79 -12.66 -7.03
CA GLY A 68 -12.93 -13.70 -6.46
C GLY A 68 -11.48 -13.22 -6.43
N ILE A 69 -10.85 -13.19 -5.24
CA ILE A 69 -9.42 -12.90 -5.10
C ILE A 69 -8.64 -14.06 -5.72
N GLY A 70 -7.84 -13.77 -6.74
CA GLY A 70 -7.01 -14.79 -7.37
C GLY A 70 -5.82 -15.15 -6.49
N VAL A 71 -5.63 -16.43 -6.19
CA VAL A 71 -4.46 -16.91 -5.45
C VAL A 71 -3.46 -17.52 -6.43
N TYR A 72 -2.22 -17.08 -6.36
CA TYR A 72 -1.15 -17.45 -7.27
C TYR A 72 0.08 -17.94 -6.50
N THR A 73 0.81 -18.84 -7.14
CA THR A 73 2.19 -19.17 -6.85
C THR A 73 3.02 -18.83 -8.10
N TYR A 74 4.22 -19.38 -8.23
CA TYR A 74 5.15 -18.99 -9.27
C TYR A 74 5.95 -20.19 -9.80
N ASP A 75 6.37 -20.07 -11.06
CA ASP A 75 7.51 -20.79 -11.62
C ASP A 75 8.69 -19.81 -11.75
N VAL A 76 9.91 -20.23 -11.40
CA VAL A 76 11.11 -19.45 -11.73
C VAL A 76 11.45 -19.68 -13.20
N VAL A 77 11.45 -18.61 -13.99
CA VAL A 77 11.82 -18.63 -15.41
C VAL A 77 13.33 -18.45 -15.55
N PHE A 78 13.88 -17.44 -14.88
CA PHE A 78 15.31 -17.14 -14.86
C PHE A 78 15.75 -16.68 -13.48
N LYS A 79 17.03 -16.93 -13.18
CA LYS A 79 17.72 -16.48 -11.97
C LYS A 79 18.93 -15.64 -12.39
N TYR A 80 19.09 -14.48 -11.77
CA TYR A 80 20.14 -13.51 -12.06
C TYR A 80 20.99 -13.25 -10.80
N SER A 81 22.21 -12.75 -10.99
CA SER A 81 23.04 -12.26 -9.89
C SER A 81 22.53 -10.89 -9.41
N HIS A 82 22.50 -10.68 -8.10
CA HIS A 82 22.06 -9.43 -7.48
C HIS A 82 23.16 -8.86 -6.58
N ILE A 83 24.22 -8.39 -7.22
CA ILE A 83 25.39 -7.82 -6.53
C ILE A 83 25.59 -6.39 -7.01
N HIS A 84 25.76 -5.46 -6.08
CA HIS A 84 26.29 -4.14 -6.38
C HIS A 84 27.80 -4.17 -6.21
N ASP A 85 28.50 -3.90 -7.31
CA ASP A 85 29.94 -3.70 -7.33
C ASP A 85 30.25 -2.21 -7.57
N PRO A 86 30.61 -1.46 -6.51
CA PRO A 86 30.92 -0.04 -6.61
C PRO A 86 32.24 0.24 -7.35
N SER A 87 33.09 -0.78 -7.57
CA SER A 87 34.35 -0.63 -8.33
C SER A 87 34.15 -0.63 -9.85
N ILE A 88 33.04 -1.20 -10.32
CA ILE A 88 32.70 -1.28 -11.76
C ILE A 88 31.88 -0.07 -12.19
N GLY A 89 30.94 0.38 -11.35
CA GLY A 89 30.06 1.49 -11.67
C GLY A 89 30.74 2.85 -11.57
N LYS A 90 30.22 3.85 -12.28
CA LYS A 90 30.62 5.25 -12.09
C LYS A 90 29.85 5.88 -10.93
N GLN A 91 30.53 6.26 -9.85
CA GLN A 91 29.95 7.11 -8.80
C GLN A 91 29.84 8.56 -9.31
N LEU A 92 28.66 9.17 -9.18
CA LEU A 92 28.38 10.48 -9.79
C LEU A 92 28.44 11.66 -8.81
N ASN A 93 28.34 11.43 -7.50
CA ASN A 93 28.57 12.47 -6.49
C ASN A 93 29.09 11.88 -5.17
N VAL A 94 29.97 12.62 -4.51
CA VAL A 94 30.52 12.28 -3.18
C VAL A 94 30.48 13.56 -2.35
N GLY A 95 29.32 13.86 -1.76
CA GLY A 95 29.25 14.89 -0.73
C GLY A 95 30.18 14.54 0.44
N SER A 96 30.64 15.53 1.20
CA SER A 96 31.62 15.34 2.29
C SER A 96 31.20 14.37 3.41
N ASN A 97 29.91 13.99 3.47
CA ASN A 97 29.32 13.10 4.48
C ASN A 97 28.81 11.79 3.86
N VAL A 98 29.27 11.43 2.67
CA VAL A 98 29.01 10.13 2.05
C VAL A 98 30.09 9.16 2.52
N ILE A 99 29.69 8.01 3.07
CA ILE A 99 30.63 6.93 3.38
C ILE A 99 30.70 6.05 2.14
N PRO A 100 31.84 6.01 1.43
CA PRO A 100 31.95 5.16 0.25
C PRO A 100 31.95 3.69 0.66
N ILE A 101 31.07 2.90 0.06
CA ILE A 101 31.13 1.44 0.11
C ILE A 101 32.05 1.00 -1.03
N ASN A 102 33.13 0.30 -0.72
CA ASN A 102 34.16 -0.07 -1.70
C ASN A 102 34.17 -1.56 -2.05
N GLU A 103 33.28 -2.35 -1.44
CA GLU A 103 33.21 -3.79 -1.62
C GLU A 103 31.89 -4.20 -2.28
N ALA A 104 31.98 -5.26 -3.08
CA ALA A 104 30.82 -5.85 -3.71
C ALA A 104 29.91 -6.51 -2.66
N HIS A 105 28.61 -6.23 -2.72
CA HIS A 105 27.66 -6.73 -1.74
C HIS A 105 26.26 -6.91 -2.35
N SER A 106 25.43 -7.73 -1.69
CA SER A 106 24.01 -7.83 -1.99
C SER A 106 23.28 -6.56 -1.53
N PRO A 107 22.53 -5.86 -2.40
CA PRO A 107 21.83 -4.63 -2.04
C PRO A 107 20.76 -4.80 -0.96
N PHE A 108 20.55 -3.77 -0.14
CA PHE A 108 19.40 -3.70 0.77
C PHE A 108 18.20 -3.09 0.02
N THR A 109 17.67 -3.81 -0.97
CA THR A 109 16.69 -3.29 -1.94
C THR A 109 15.45 -2.68 -1.29
N GLN A 110 15.13 -1.45 -1.68
CA GLN A 110 13.94 -0.72 -1.21
C GLN A 110 13.04 -0.24 -2.36
N GLY A 111 13.55 -0.19 -3.58
CA GLY A 111 12.79 0.09 -4.79
C GLY A 111 13.50 -0.54 -5.98
N LEU A 112 12.73 -1.10 -6.91
CA LEU A 112 13.25 -1.75 -8.10
C LEU A 112 12.36 -1.41 -9.30
N PHE A 113 12.96 -1.08 -10.44
CA PHE A 113 12.17 -0.66 -11.60
C PHE A 113 12.92 -0.90 -12.91
N PHE A 114 12.25 -1.46 -13.93
CA PHE A 114 12.82 -1.57 -15.26
C PHE A 114 12.77 -0.23 -15.99
N ILE A 115 13.88 0.13 -16.64
CA ILE A 115 13.92 1.30 -17.53
C ILE A 115 13.99 0.92 -19.01
N ASP A 116 14.38 -0.32 -19.31
CA ASP A 116 14.29 -0.98 -20.60
C ASP A 116 14.24 -2.51 -20.38
N ASN A 117 14.43 -3.31 -21.44
CA ASN A 117 14.34 -4.78 -21.37
C ASN A 117 15.45 -5.49 -20.55
N ASP A 118 16.55 -4.82 -20.22
CA ASP A 118 17.67 -5.39 -19.45
C ASP A 118 18.18 -4.46 -18.34
N THR A 119 17.89 -3.17 -18.42
CA THR A 119 18.41 -2.17 -17.47
C THR A 119 17.38 -1.88 -16.39
N LEU A 120 17.83 -1.85 -15.14
CA LEU A 120 17.03 -1.48 -13.98
C LEU A 120 17.60 -0.28 -13.22
N LEU A 121 16.70 0.44 -12.58
CA LEU A 121 16.99 1.32 -11.44
C LEU A 121 16.70 0.58 -10.14
N GLU A 122 17.55 0.80 -9.14
CA GLU A 122 17.37 0.26 -7.80
C GLU A 122 17.78 1.28 -6.75
N SER A 123 17.00 1.38 -5.67
CA SER A 123 17.41 2.02 -4.42
C SER A 123 17.77 0.96 -3.40
N SER A 124 18.89 1.18 -2.71
CA SER A 124 19.34 0.38 -1.58
C SER A 124 19.36 1.25 -0.34
N GLY A 125 18.71 0.78 0.74
CA GLY A 125 18.66 1.46 2.02
C GLY A 125 19.93 1.26 2.88
N LEU A 126 19.79 1.56 4.18
CA LEU A 126 20.80 1.60 5.26
C LEU A 126 21.45 2.98 5.45
N TYR A 127 21.39 3.50 6.68
CA TYR A 127 22.11 4.74 7.04
C TYR A 127 23.61 4.55 6.85
N GLY A 128 24.27 5.55 6.24
CA GLY A 128 25.68 5.47 5.89
C GLY A 128 25.98 4.64 4.65
N ALA A 129 25.03 3.88 4.12
CA ALA A 129 25.25 2.94 3.03
C ALA A 129 24.18 3.02 1.92
N SER A 130 23.28 3.99 1.99
CA SER A 130 22.20 4.12 1.02
C SER A 130 22.71 4.64 -0.32
N TYR A 131 22.14 4.12 -1.41
CA TYR A 131 22.44 4.58 -2.77
C TYR A 131 21.27 4.33 -3.71
N ILE A 132 21.30 5.00 -4.85
CA ILE A 132 20.58 4.58 -6.05
C ILE A 132 21.57 4.10 -7.10
N ARG A 133 21.18 3.12 -7.91
CA ARG A 133 22.00 2.61 -9.00
C ARG A 133 21.19 2.31 -10.26
N GLU A 134 21.88 2.37 -11.38
CA GLU A 134 21.45 1.78 -12.65
C GLU A 134 22.35 0.57 -12.96
N PHE A 135 21.76 -0.57 -13.30
CA PHE A 135 22.51 -1.79 -13.58
C PHE A 135 21.85 -2.64 -14.67
N SER A 136 22.63 -3.52 -15.29
CA SER A 136 22.15 -4.52 -16.26
C SER A 136 21.77 -5.81 -15.53
N LEU A 137 20.57 -6.32 -15.80
CA LEU A 137 20.02 -7.55 -15.24
C LEU A 137 20.85 -8.76 -15.64
N SER A 138 21.07 -8.93 -16.95
CA SER A 138 21.78 -10.09 -17.51
C SER A 138 23.22 -10.21 -17.02
N SER A 139 23.91 -9.08 -16.85
CA SER A 139 25.31 -9.08 -16.43
C SER A 139 25.53 -8.83 -14.93
N GLY A 140 24.52 -8.32 -14.22
CA GLY A 140 24.64 -7.82 -12.84
C GLY A 140 25.49 -6.55 -12.69
N LYS A 141 26.07 -6.02 -13.79
CA LYS A 141 27.02 -4.91 -13.72
C LYS A 141 26.31 -3.60 -13.41
N THR A 142 26.75 -2.94 -12.35
CA THR A 142 26.35 -1.56 -12.07
C THR A 142 26.99 -0.64 -13.11
N LYS A 143 26.18 0.17 -13.79
CA LYS A 143 26.65 1.15 -14.78
C LYS A 143 27.02 2.46 -14.10
N ARG A 144 26.13 2.96 -13.25
CA ARG A 144 26.30 4.19 -12.49
C ARG A 144 25.52 4.12 -11.19
N PHE A 145 25.98 4.87 -10.20
CA PHE A 145 25.33 4.96 -8.90
C PHE A 145 25.57 6.31 -8.24
N ASN A 146 24.72 6.63 -7.28
CA ASN A 146 24.85 7.81 -6.45
C ASN A 146 24.59 7.43 -4.99
N ASN A 147 25.62 7.55 -4.16
CA ASN A 147 25.51 7.32 -2.74
C ASN A 147 24.83 8.51 -2.07
N LEU A 148 23.91 8.22 -1.15
CA LEU A 148 23.24 9.24 -0.36
C LEU A 148 24.11 9.70 0.80
N LYS A 149 23.77 10.87 1.37
CA LYS A 149 24.39 11.34 2.62
C LYS A 149 24.13 10.34 3.74
N SER A 150 25.09 10.18 4.66
CA SER A 150 25.06 9.15 5.70
C SER A 150 23.83 9.19 6.63
N ASN A 151 23.20 10.35 6.76
CA ASN A 151 22.01 10.54 7.58
C ASN A 151 20.69 10.27 6.83
N LEU A 152 20.75 9.81 5.58
CA LEU A 152 19.58 9.45 4.77
C LEU A 152 19.50 7.94 4.61
N PHE A 153 18.29 7.42 4.71
CA PHE A 153 17.99 6.03 4.40
C PHE A 153 17.13 6.00 3.14
N ALA A 154 17.65 5.48 2.02
CA ALA A 154 16.89 5.39 0.76
C ALA A 154 15.75 4.38 0.89
N GLU A 155 14.59 4.75 0.37
CA GLU A 155 13.41 3.88 0.27
C GLU A 155 12.99 3.76 -1.22
N GLY A 156 11.71 3.50 -1.51
CA GLY A 156 11.20 3.32 -2.86
C GLY A 156 11.55 4.45 -3.83
N LEU A 157 11.68 4.10 -5.11
CA LEU A 157 11.97 5.04 -6.19
C LEU A 157 10.95 4.96 -7.32
N ALA A 158 10.77 6.04 -8.05
CA ALA A 158 9.92 6.09 -9.24
C ALA A 158 10.46 7.12 -10.23
N VAL A 159 10.10 6.97 -11.50
CA VAL A 159 10.39 7.97 -12.53
C VAL A 159 9.17 8.87 -12.75
N VAL A 160 9.40 10.17 -12.88
CA VAL A 160 8.36 11.16 -13.18
C VAL A 160 8.82 12.08 -14.30
N VAL A 161 7.87 12.82 -14.88
CA VAL A 161 8.13 13.79 -15.94
C VAL A 161 7.86 15.20 -15.41
N GLU A 162 8.79 16.12 -15.56
CA GLU A 162 8.58 17.50 -15.15
C GLU A 162 7.50 18.16 -16.05
N PRO A 163 6.45 18.78 -15.48
CA PRO A 163 5.27 19.20 -16.25
C PRO A 163 5.51 20.23 -17.37
N MET A 164 6.62 20.97 -17.32
CA MET A 164 6.88 22.09 -18.23
C MET A 164 7.85 21.73 -19.36
N THR A 165 8.93 21.03 -19.02
CA THR A 165 10.02 20.70 -19.94
C THR A 165 9.96 19.26 -20.44
N TYR A 166 9.08 18.43 -19.87
CA TYR A 166 9.02 16.98 -20.12
C TYR A 166 10.31 16.23 -19.80
N LYS A 167 11.16 16.82 -18.95
CA LYS A 167 12.41 16.18 -18.51
C LYS A 167 12.09 15.09 -17.50
N LYS A 168 12.72 13.93 -17.64
CA LYS A 168 12.54 12.82 -16.70
C LYS A 168 13.39 13.04 -15.44
N PHE A 169 12.83 12.67 -14.29
CA PHE A 169 13.52 12.69 -13.00
C PHE A 169 13.27 11.38 -12.25
N ILE A 170 14.26 10.94 -11.48
CA ILE A 170 14.15 9.82 -10.55
C ILE A 170 13.83 10.42 -9.18
N LEU A 171 12.67 10.10 -8.62
CA LEU A 171 12.33 10.39 -7.24
C LEU A 171 12.73 9.21 -6.37
N THR A 172 13.33 9.49 -5.22
CA THR A 172 13.67 8.48 -4.22
C THR A 172 13.21 8.95 -2.85
N LEU A 173 12.33 8.15 -2.22
CA LEU A 173 11.88 8.41 -0.86
C LEU A 173 13.03 8.23 0.13
N THR A 174 12.85 8.84 1.30
CA THR A 174 13.65 8.55 2.49
C THR A 174 12.75 8.04 3.60
N TYR A 175 13.30 7.21 4.49
CA TYR A 175 12.49 6.49 5.48
C TYR A 175 11.82 7.43 6.50
N LYS A 176 12.59 8.01 7.43
CA LYS A 176 12.05 8.90 8.49
C LYS A 176 12.36 10.36 8.26
N GLU A 177 13.16 10.67 7.25
CA GLU A 177 13.71 12.00 7.04
C GLU A 177 12.69 12.95 6.40
N LYS A 178 11.55 12.43 5.92
CA LYS A 178 10.44 13.22 5.35
C LYS A 178 10.86 14.05 4.13
N VAL A 179 11.82 13.52 3.38
CA VAL A 179 12.38 14.15 2.18
C VAL A 179 12.29 13.18 1.01
N ILE A 180 11.98 13.70 -0.16
CA ILE A 180 12.04 13.00 -1.44
C ILE A 180 13.17 13.63 -2.23
N LEU A 181 14.19 12.84 -2.55
CA LEU A 181 15.31 13.27 -3.36
C LEU A 181 14.94 13.19 -4.83
N VAL A 182 15.35 14.18 -5.61
CA VAL A 182 15.08 14.26 -7.05
C VAL A 182 16.41 14.24 -7.79
N PHE A 183 16.64 13.18 -8.54
CA PHE A 183 17.83 13.03 -9.37
C PHE A 183 17.46 13.23 -10.83
N ASP A 184 18.34 13.92 -11.55
CA ASP A 184 18.29 13.97 -13.01
C ASP A 184 18.32 12.54 -13.59
N TYR A 185 17.42 12.21 -14.50
CA TYR A 185 17.35 10.84 -15.05
C TYR A 185 18.58 10.50 -15.92
N ASP A 186 19.09 11.46 -16.70
CA ASP A 186 20.17 11.24 -17.67
C ASP A 186 21.54 11.33 -17.02
N THR A 187 21.70 12.12 -15.94
CA THR A 187 22.99 12.25 -15.24
C THR A 187 23.02 11.53 -13.90
N MET A 188 21.87 11.21 -13.28
CA MET A 188 21.74 10.68 -11.91
C MET A 188 22.42 11.60 -10.85
N GLU A 189 22.59 12.88 -11.17
CA GLU A 189 23.01 13.90 -10.22
C GLU A 189 21.82 14.39 -9.41
N LEU A 190 22.03 14.64 -8.12
CA LEU A 190 21.00 15.22 -7.25
C LEU A 190 20.68 16.62 -7.77
N TYR A 191 19.42 16.82 -8.14
CA TYR A 191 18.95 18.01 -8.82
C TYR A 191 18.07 18.87 -7.91
N HIS A 192 17.21 18.25 -7.11
CA HIS A 192 16.31 18.94 -6.17
C HIS A 192 15.93 18.02 -5.00
N SER A 193 15.19 18.55 -4.03
CA SER A 193 14.55 17.75 -2.99
C SER A 193 13.20 18.37 -2.60
N PHE A 194 12.22 17.52 -2.36
CA PHE A 194 10.94 17.91 -1.78
C PHE A 194 10.84 17.48 -0.33
N GLU A 195 10.20 18.28 0.50
CA GLU A 195 9.65 17.88 1.78
C GLU A 195 8.34 17.12 1.58
N HIS A 196 8.01 16.25 2.53
CA HIS A 196 6.77 15.46 2.54
C HIS A 196 6.37 15.15 4.00
N GLU A 197 5.17 14.63 4.26
CA GLU A 197 4.69 14.40 5.65
C GLU A 197 4.72 12.93 6.11
N LEU A 198 4.76 11.98 5.18
CA LEU A 198 4.72 10.55 5.45
C LEU A 198 6.12 9.93 5.56
N ASP A 199 6.21 8.80 6.25
CA ASP A 199 7.40 7.95 6.22
C ASP A 199 7.49 7.28 4.84
N GLY A 200 8.71 7.10 4.32
CA GLY A 200 8.91 6.46 3.02
C GLY A 200 8.96 4.94 3.13
N TYR A 201 8.18 4.25 2.29
CA TYR A 201 8.28 2.81 2.01
C TYR A 201 8.37 2.64 0.48
N GLY A 202 7.34 2.09 -0.18
CA GLY A 202 7.32 1.95 -1.64
C GLY A 202 6.91 3.23 -2.35
N LEU A 203 7.42 3.41 -3.57
CA LEU A 203 7.04 4.50 -4.47
C LEU A 203 6.90 3.92 -5.88
N THR A 204 5.86 4.31 -6.62
CA THR A 204 5.73 3.98 -8.04
C THR A 204 4.90 5.03 -8.76
N SER A 205 5.02 5.12 -10.08
CA SER A 205 4.25 6.05 -10.90
C SER A 205 3.58 5.34 -12.06
N ASN A 206 2.64 6.01 -12.71
CA ASN A 206 1.96 5.47 -13.89
C ASN A 206 2.75 5.63 -15.21
N ILE A 207 4.03 6.00 -15.15
CA ILE A 207 4.83 6.19 -16.36
C ILE A 207 5.13 4.85 -17.03
N ASP A 208 4.87 4.77 -18.33
CA ASP A 208 5.44 3.71 -19.16
C ASP A 208 6.71 4.25 -19.80
N LEU A 209 7.88 3.80 -19.34
CA LEU A 209 9.16 4.29 -19.87
C LEU A 209 9.43 3.89 -21.32
N LEU A 210 8.65 2.96 -21.89
CA LEU A 210 8.71 2.64 -23.31
C LEU A 210 8.02 3.71 -24.18
N GLN A 211 7.22 4.61 -23.60
CA GLN A 211 6.62 5.73 -24.32
C GLN A 211 7.66 6.78 -24.71
N SER A 212 7.54 7.31 -25.93
CA SER A 212 8.37 8.42 -26.40
C SER A 212 7.97 9.73 -25.71
N VAL A 213 8.87 10.73 -25.73
CA VAL A 213 8.55 12.07 -25.20
C VAL A 213 7.41 12.72 -26.00
N GLU A 214 7.32 12.43 -27.29
CA GLU A 214 6.26 12.87 -28.19
C GLU A 214 4.90 12.30 -27.76
N ASP A 215 4.84 11.01 -27.44
CA ASP A 215 3.61 10.36 -26.94
C ASP A 215 3.16 10.97 -25.60
N LEU A 216 4.11 11.14 -24.67
CA LEU A 216 3.84 11.78 -23.38
C LEU A 216 3.27 13.19 -23.54
N LYS A 217 3.76 13.96 -24.51
CA LYS A 217 3.24 15.30 -24.84
C LYS A 217 1.84 15.23 -25.46
N ALA A 218 1.63 14.33 -26.41
CA ALA A 218 0.35 14.15 -27.08
C ALA A 218 -0.78 13.77 -26.11
N GLU A 219 -0.46 12.96 -25.10
CA GLU A 219 -1.38 12.52 -24.05
C GLU A 219 -1.53 13.53 -22.90
N ASN A 220 -0.77 14.64 -22.94
CA ASN A 220 -0.65 15.60 -21.83
C ASN A 220 -0.29 14.87 -20.51
N PHE A 221 0.55 13.83 -20.62
CA PHE A 221 0.86 12.90 -19.53
C PHE A 221 1.41 13.64 -18.32
N ALA A 222 2.34 14.57 -18.52
CA ALA A 222 3.04 15.21 -17.41
C ALA A 222 2.09 15.99 -16.46
N ARG A 223 0.92 16.46 -16.97
CA ARG A 223 -0.12 17.09 -16.14
C ARG A 223 -1.08 16.11 -15.47
N ASN A 224 -1.15 14.89 -16.00
CA ASN A 224 -2.09 13.84 -15.56
C ASN A 224 -1.39 12.65 -14.87
N GLN A 225 -0.06 12.69 -14.77
CA GLN A 225 0.73 11.63 -14.18
C GLN A 225 0.34 11.43 -12.72
N LYS A 226 0.51 10.20 -12.27
CA LYS A 226 0.13 9.75 -10.93
C LYS A 226 1.33 9.12 -10.27
N LEU A 227 1.50 9.44 -8.99
CA LEU A 227 2.55 8.93 -8.14
C LEU A 227 1.88 8.37 -6.88
N TRP A 228 2.20 7.14 -6.53
CA TRP A 228 1.66 6.48 -5.35
C TRP A 228 2.78 6.06 -4.40
N THR A 229 2.51 6.17 -3.11
CA THR A 229 3.44 5.80 -2.04
C THR A 229 2.75 5.00 -0.95
N THR A 230 3.52 4.17 -0.25
CA THR A 230 3.14 3.52 1.00
C THR A 230 3.99 4.04 2.15
N THR A 231 3.53 3.79 3.38
CA THR A 231 4.18 4.32 4.60
C THR A 231 4.35 3.26 5.69
N GLY A 232 3.98 2.01 5.37
CA GLY A 232 3.93 0.90 6.32
C GLY A 232 2.65 0.83 7.16
N ASP A 233 1.78 1.83 7.11
CA ASP A 233 0.39 1.74 7.56
C ASP A 233 -0.48 0.96 6.55
N ASP A 234 -1.80 1.01 6.72
CA ASP A 234 -2.77 0.31 5.87
C ASP A 234 -3.33 1.17 4.73
N TYR A 235 -2.57 2.16 4.26
CA TYR A 235 -3.03 3.07 3.22
C TYR A 235 -2.07 3.18 2.04
N LEU A 236 -2.66 3.32 0.85
CA LEU A 236 -2.04 3.83 -0.35
C LEU A 236 -2.28 5.33 -0.43
N TYR A 237 -1.23 6.11 -0.60
CA TYR A 237 -1.32 7.55 -0.75
C TYR A 237 -1.00 7.94 -2.19
N GLU A 238 -1.73 8.91 -2.71
CA GLU A 238 -1.40 9.56 -3.98
C GLU A 238 -0.70 10.90 -3.70
N ILE A 239 0.43 11.12 -4.35
CA ILE A 239 1.21 12.36 -4.27
C ILE A 239 1.01 13.14 -5.57
N GLU A 240 0.77 14.44 -5.44
CA GLU A 240 0.68 15.34 -6.59
C GLU A 240 2.07 15.81 -7.03
N ILE A 241 2.35 15.68 -8.34
CA ILE A 241 3.51 16.34 -8.95
C ILE A 241 3.13 17.78 -9.33
N PRO A 242 3.73 18.80 -8.69
CA PRO A 242 3.34 20.18 -8.88
C PRO A 242 3.75 20.69 -10.25
N HIS A 243 2.91 21.57 -10.82
CA HIS A 243 3.22 22.28 -12.06
C HIS A 243 4.52 23.09 -11.97
N ASP A 244 4.70 23.83 -10.87
CA ASP A 244 5.87 24.66 -10.64
C ASP A 244 6.97 23.87 -9.90
N PHE A 245 7.37 22.76 -10.53
CA PHE A 245 8.20 21.67 -9.97
C PHE A 245 9.42 22.17 -9.21
N LEU A 246 10.24 23.04 -9.81
CA LEU A 246 11.49 23.53 -9.20
C LEU A 246 11.28 24.48 -8.02
N SER A 247 10.19 25.24 -8.04
CA SER A 247 9.91 26.23 -7.00
C SER A 247 9.17 25.64 -5.80
N THR A 248 8.56 24.47 -5.99
CA THR A 248 7.81 23.78 -4.95
C THR A 248 8.78 23.16 -3.95
N LYS A 249 8.54 23.42 -2.66
CA LYS A 249 9.34 22.86 -1.57
C LYS A 249 8.76 21.58 -1.01
N LYS A 250 7.43 21.45 -0.96
CA LYS A 250 6.73 20.37 -0.28
C LYS A 250 5.66 19.77 -1.19
N LEU A 251 5.65 18.44 -1.32
CA LEU A 251 4.61 17.75 -2.09
C LEU A 251 3.34 17.56 -1.27
N SER A 252 2.19 17.76 -1.91
CA SER A 252 0.86 17.51 -1.36
C SER A 252 0.43 16.05 -1.55
N ILE A 253 -0.33 15.54 -0.57
CA ILE A 253 -1.09 14.30 -0.72
C ILE A 253 -2.41 14.68 -1.40
N SER A 254 -2.68 14.13 -2.58
CA SER A 254 -3.92 14.37 -3.33
C SER A 254 -5.00 13.34 -3.03
N GLY A 255 -4.62 12.16 -2.54
CA GLY A 255 -5.53 11.05 -2.31
C GLY A 255 -5.00 10.07 -1.28
N LYS A 256 -5.92 9.32 -0.67
CA LYS A 256 -5.63 8.27 0.31
C LYS A 256 -6.70 7.19 0.22
N THR A 257 -6.28 5.94 0.08
CA THR A 257 -7.18 4.79 -0.05
C THR A 257 -6.70 3.66 0.86
N GLN A 258 -7.60 3.10 1.67
CA GLN A 258 -7.25 2.01 2.58
C GLN A 258 -7.01 0.71 1.81
N ILE A 259 -5.90 0.03 2.09
CA ILE A 259 -5.54 -1.23 1.47
C ILE A 259 -6.21 -2.37 2.23
N THR A 260 -7.02 -3.16 1.53
CA THR A 260 -7.74 -4.28 2.11
C THR A 260 -7.58 -5.55 1.28
N CYS A 261 -7.53 -6.71 1.94
CA CYS A 261 -7.52 -8.02 1.29
C CYS A 261 -8.43 -8.98 2.04
N ALA A 262 -9.33 -9.66 1.33
CA ALA A 262 -10.33 -10.55 1.90
C ALA A 262 -11.14 -9.94 3.06
N GLY A 263 -11.38 -8.63 3.03
CA GLY A 263 -12.10 -7.88 4.07
C GLY A 263 -11.25 -7.39 5.24
N PHE A 264 -9.95 -7.65 5.25
CA PHE A 264 -9.03 -7.22 6.31
C PHE A 264 -8.16 -6.05 5.84
N ALA A 265 -7.90 -5.09 6.72
CA ALA A 265 -6.89 -4.06 6.49
C ALA A 265 -5.48 -4.69 6.42
N ILE A 266 -4.69 -4.27 5.44
CA ILE A 266 -3.34 -4.80 5.22
C ILE A 266 -2.32 -3.72 5.55
N TYR A 267 -1.60 -3.92 6.64
CA TYR A 267 -0.49 -3.09 7.09
C TYR A 267 0.82 -3.55 6.46
N HIS A 268 1.86 -2.73 6.61
CA HIS A 268 3.23 -3.05 6.19
C HIS A 268 3.34 -3.33 4.70
N VAL A 269 2.45 -2.77 3.89
CA VAL A 269 2.63 -2.71 2.45
C VAL A 269 3.87 -1.87 2.18
N ASN A 270 4.81 -2.42 1.42
CA ASN A 270 6.13 -1.85 1.22
C ASN A 270 6.31 -1.47 -0.25
N GLU A 271 7.32 -2.04 -0.92
CA GLU A 271 7.65 -1.71 -2.31
C GLU A 271 6.48 -1.96 -3.27
N LEU A 272 6.40 -1.11 -4.30
CA LEU A 272 5.26 -0.99 -5.22
C LEU A 272 5.74 -1.04 -6.67
N GLU A 273 4.92 -1.62 -7.55
CA GLU A 273 5.13 -1.58 -9.00
C GLU A 273 3.80 -1.41 -9.76
N TYR A 274 3.75 -0.48 -10.71
CA TYR A 274 2.54 -0.15 -11.45
C TYR A 274 2.34 -1.01 -12.70
N HIS A 275 1.19 -1.69 -12.77
CA HIS A 275 0.81 -2.50 -13.91
C HIS A 275 -0.02 -1.69 -14.91
N VAL A 276 0.62 -1.18 -15.96
CA VAL A 276 0.01 -0.30 -16.98
C VAL A 276 -1.26 -0.89 -17.61
N GLN A 277 -1.23 -2.18 -17.98
CA GLN A 277 -2.35 -2.84 -18.66
C GLN A 277 -3.59 -2.94 -17.77
N ALA A 278 -3.41 -3.39 -16.52
CA ALA A 278 -4.52 -3.60 -15.58
C ALA A 278 -4.89 -2.33 -14.80
N LYS A 279 -4.01 -1.32 -14.77
CA LYS A 279 -4.10 -0.12 -13.92
C LYS A 279 -4.20 -0.47 -12.43
N THR A 280 -3.36 -1.41 -12.01
CA THR A 280 -3.27 -1.96 -10.66
C THR A 280 -1.85 -1.79 -10.12
N LEU A 281 -1.64 -2.07 -8.84
CA LEU A 281 -0.32 -2.08 -8.21
C LEU A 281 0.04 -3.48 -7.73
N TYR A 282 1.22 -3.97 -8.10
CA TYR A 282 1.87 -5.00 -7.30
C TYR A 282 2.51 -4.37 -6.07
N ALA A 283 2.44 -5.07 -4.95
CA ALA A 283 2.98 -4.56 -3.69
C ALA A 283 3.53 -5.68 -2.81
N ASN A 284 4.76 -5.53 -2.31
CA ASN A 284 5.29 -6.39 -1.27
C ASN A 284 4.55 -6.14 0.05
N VAL A 285 4.38 -7.19 0.86
CA VAL A 285 3.96 -7.04 2.26
C VAL A 285 5.13 -7.41 3.17
N PHE A 286 5.71 -6.42 3.83
CA PHE A 286 6.95 -6.54 4.59
C PHE A 286 6.86 -7.61 5.69
N LEU A 287 7.95 -8.34 5.90
CA LEU A 287 8.06 -9.52 6.78
C LEU A 287 7.17 -10.72 6.40
N THR A 288 6.61 -10.73 5.19
CA THR A 288 5.91 -11.89 4.62
C THR A 288 6.58 -12.32 3.32
N LYS A 289 6.10 -13.44 2.74
CA LYS A 289 6.49 -13.88 1.39
C LYS A 289 5.40 -13.56 0.37
N LEU A 290 4.54 -12.58 0.66
CA LEU A 290 3.38 -12.26 -0.15
C LEU A 290 3.64 -11.01 -0.99
N VAL A 291 3.16 -11.07 -2.23
CA VAL A 291 2.93 -9.92 -3.09
C VAL A 291 1.42 -9.82 -3.34
N LEU A 292 0.87 -8.62 -3.24
CA LEU A 292 -0.53 -8.35 -3.58
C LEU A 292 -0.61 -7.63 -4.91
N GLU A 293 -1.64 -7.91 -5.71
CA GLU A 293 -2.07 -6.99 -6.76
C GLU A 293 -3.30 -6.23 -6.27
N ILE A 294 -3.27 -4.90 -6.31
CA ILE A 294 -4.24 -4.00 -5.67
C ILE A 294 -4.96 -3.15 -6.72
N ASP A 295 -6.29 -3.09 -6.64
CA ASP A 295 -7.11 -2.10 -7.35
C ASP A 295 -6.87 -0.72 -6.74
N ILE A 296 -6.21 0.18 -7.48
CA ILE A 296 -5.84 1.53 -7.00
C ILE A 296 -7.06 2.34 -6.58
N SER A 297 -8.17 2.20 -7.30
CA SER A 297 -9.37 3.01 -7.08
C SER A 297 -10.13 2.61 -5.82
N LYS A 298 -10.06 1.32 -5.44
CA LYS A 298 -10.80 0.77 -4.29
C LYS A 298 -9.91 0.41 -3.11
N GLY A 299 -8.61 0.26 -3.31
CA GLY A 299 -7.66 -0.29 -2.35
C GLY A 299 -7.84 -1.78 -2.07
N THR A 300 -8.72 -2.46 -2.81
CA THR A 300 -8.98 -3.89 -2.61
C THR A 300 -7.97 -4.74 -3.37
N CYS A 301 -7.40 -5.74 -2.71
CA CYS A 301 -6.57 -6.75 -3.33
C CYS A 301 -7.38 -7.61 -4.32
N LEU A 302 -6.83 -7.74 -5.52
CA LEU A 302 -7.34 -8.56 -6.62
C LEU A 302 -6.63 -9.92 -6.68
N LYS A 303 -5.33 -9.95 -6.38
CA LYS A 303 -4.52 -11.18 -6.41
C LYS A 303 -3.60 -11.26 -5.19
N ILE A 304 -3.46 -12.46 -4.63
CA ILE A 304 -2.43 -12.80 -3.63
C ILE A 304 -1.44 -13.74 -4.30
N ILE A 305 -0.16 -13.35 -4.33
CA ILE A 305 0.93 -14.12 -4.89
C ILE A 305 1.80 -14.60 -3.72
N ASN A 306 1.86 -15.91 -3.52
CA ASN A 306 2.68 -16.53 -2.48
C ASN A 306 4.03 -16.96 -3.05
N LEU A 307 5.10 -16.29 -2.59
CA LEU A 307 6.50 -16.53 -2.98
C LEU A 307 7.27 -17.36 -1.94
N SER A 308 6.57 -18.16 -1.13
CA SER A 308 7.20 -19.10 -0.20
C SER A 308 8.10 -20.09 -0.94
N GLY A 309 9.31 -20.30 -0.42
CA GLY A 309 10.29 -21.19 -1.05
C GLY A 309 11.27 -20.46 -1.99
N LEU A 310 11.10 -19.16 -2.24
CA LEU A 310 11.92 -18.43 -3.21
C LEU A 310 13.31 -18.08 -2.65
N VAL A 311 13.37 -17.60 -1.40
CA VAL A 311 14.65 -17.22 -0.76
C VAL A 311 15.58 -18.43 -0.60
N GLU A 312 15.01 -19.61 -0.41
CA GLU A 312 15.73 -20.88 -0.31
C GLU A 312 16.43 -21.27 -1.63
N GLN A 313 16.11 -20.60 -2.75
CA GLN A 313 16.71 -20.83 -4.07
C GLN A 313 17.86 -19.84 -4.38
N CYS A 314 18.14 -18.91 -3.47
CA CYS A 314 19.28 -18.02 -3.57
C CYS A 314 20.60 -18.81 -3.44
N ASP A 315 21.59 -18.40 -4.22
CA ASP A 315 22.98 -18.82 -4.08
C ASP A 315 23.47 -18.41 -2.68
N SER A 316 24.33 -19.22 -2.06
CA SER A 316 24.84 -18.95 -0.70
C SER A 316 23.77 -18.84 0.40
N TYR A 317 22.53 -19.29 0.17
CA TYR A 317 21.54 -19.46 1.22
C TYR A 317 22.03 -20.54 2.20
N ASP A 318 22.42 -20.14 3.41
CA ASP A 318 23.00 -21.02 4.44
C ASP A 318 21.95 -21.48 5.47
N GLY A 319 20.68 -21.14 5.27
CA GLY A 319 19.59 -21.43 6.20
C GLY A 319 19.61 -20.57 7.47
N GLN A 320 20.62 -19.71 7.68
CA GLN A 320 20.61 -18.75 8.76
C GLN A 320 19.64 -17.62 8.41
N LYS A 321 18.69 -17.38 9.32
CA LYS A 321 17.74 -16.28 9.17
C LYS A 321 18.43 -14.97 9.52
N ASN A 322 19.08 -14.33 8.56
CA ASN A 322 19.24 -12.88 8.64
C ASN A 322 17.83 -12.27 8.64
N LYS A 323 17.39 -11.75 9.78
CA LYS A 323 16.02 -11.23 9.96
C LYS A 323 15.74 -10.02 9.08
N GLU A 324 16.78 -9.35 8.59
CA GLU A 324 16.67 -8.22 7.68
C GLU A 324 16.63 -8.67 6.21
N SER A 325 17.01 -9.92 5.93
CA SER A 325 16.95 -10.51 4.59
C SER A 325 15.55 -11.03 4.28
N VAL A 326 14.73 -10.16 3.73
CA VAL A 326 13.31 -10.41 3.44
C VAL A 326 12.98 -10.02 2.01
N LEU A 327 11.92 -10.65 1.47
CA LEU A 327 11.36 -10.32 0.17
C LEU A 327 11.05 -8.82 0.08
N ASN A 328 11.59 -8.14 -0.92
CA ASN A 328 11.33 -6.73 -1.24
C ASN A 328 11.94 -6.36 -2.59
N GLY A 329 11.21 -5.59 -3.40
CA GLY A 329 11.60 -5.22 -4.76
C GLY A 329 10.85 -6.07 -5.78
N ILE A 330 10.02 -5.40 -6.58
CA ILE A 330 9.21 -5.98 -7.64
C ILE A 330 9.36 -5.09 -8.86
N ALA A 331 9.59 -5.69 -10.02
CA ALA A 331 9.49 -4.98 -11.30
C ALA A 331 8.72 -5.84 -12.30
N ILE A 332 7.90 -5.22 -13.15
CA ILE A 332 7.19 -5.95 -14.20
C ILE A 332 8.14 -6.14 -15.39
N ASP A 333 8.29 -7.38 -15.86
CA ASP A 333 9.07 -7.67 -17.07
C ASP A 333 8.48 -6.92 -18.28
N PRO A 334 9.23 -6.00 -18.90
CA PRO A 334 8.74 -5.18 -20.01
C PRO A 334 8.24 -6.00 -21.21
N GLN A 335 8.76 -7.21 -21.41
CA GLN A 335 8.34 -8.09 -22.51
C GLN A 335 6.93 -8.64 -22.32
N SER A 336 6.43 -8.65 -21.09
CA SER A 336 5.12 -9.18 -20.73
C SER A 336 4.19 -8.15 -20.07
N SER A 337 4.61 -6.88 -19.98
CA SER A 337 3.92 -5.78 -19.29
C SER A 337 2.49 -5.49 -19.79
N LYS A 338 2.18 -5.93 -21.01
CA LYS A 338 0.85 -5.78 -21.63
C LYS A 338 -0.07 -7.01 -21.42
N ALA A 339 0.38 -8.03 -20.70
CA ALA A 339 -0.42 -9.21 -20.38
C ALA A 339 -1.22 -9.00 -19.09
N ASP A 340 -2.37 -9.64 -18.94
CA ASP A 340 -3.17 -9.59 -17.69
C ASP A 340 -2.43 -10.21 -16.47
N LEU A 341 -1.46 -11.07 -16.75
CA LEU A 341 -0.57 -11.73 -15.80
C LEU A 341 0.87 -11.63 -16.33
N PRO A 342 1.55 -10.49 -16.12
CA PRO A 342 2.92 -10.34 -16.53
C PRO A 342 3.85 -11.25 -15.72
N ASN A 343 5.01 -11.55 -16.28
CA ASN A 343 6.13 -12.05 -15.48
C ASN A 343 6.63 -10.91 -14.59
N LEU A 344 7.06 -11.25 -13.38
CA LEU A 344 7.63 -10.30 -12.44
C LEU A 344 9.10 -10.61 -12.25
N LEU A 345 9.94 -9.60 -12.16
CA LEU A 345 11.26 -9.71 -11.53
C LEU A 345 11.10 -9.40 -10.05
N VAL A 346 11.55 -10.31 -9.18
CA VAL A 346 11.48 -10.14 -7.73
C VAL A 346 12.82 -10.41 -7.08
N THR A 347 13.12 -9.71 -5.99
CA THR A 347 14.32 -9.93 -5.17
C THR A 347 14.00 -9.71 -3.69
N GLY A 348 15.03 -9.54 -2.87
CA GLY A 348 14.90 -9.15 -1.48
C GLY A 348 16.09 -8.37 -0.97
N LYS A 349 15.93 -7.90 0.26
CA LYS A 349 16.98 -7.22 1.00
C LYS A 349 18.12 -8.20 1.25
N LEU A 350 19.32 -7.83 0.81
CA LEU A 350 20.54 -8.63 0.92
C LEU A 350 20.46 -9.98 0.16
N TRP A 351 19.51 -10.15 -0.76
CA TRP A 351 19.46 -11.36 -1.57
C TRP A 351 20.59 -11.34 -2.60
N PRO A 352 21.32 -12.45 -2.79
CA PRO A 352 22.37 -12.52 -3.81
C PRO A 352 21.80 -12.80 -5.22
N ASN A 353 20.50 -13.03 -5.35
CA ASN A 353 19.85 -13.29 -6.63
C ASN A 353 18.53 -12.53 -6.80
N MET A 354 18.23 -12.24 -8.07
CA MET A 354 16.90 -11.83 -8.53
C MET A 354 16.27 -12.96 -9.33
N PHE A 355 14.95 -13.04 -9.32
CA PHE A 355 14.20 -14.10 -10.00
C PHE A 355 13.16 -13.49 -10.93
N GLN A 356 13.25 -13.82 -12.21
CA GLN A 356 12.13 -13.60 -13.12
C GLN A 356 11.17 -14.77 -12.94
N ILE A 357 9.96 -14.48 -12.51
CA ILE A 357 8.93 -15.45 -12.16
C ILE A 357 7.72 -15.32 -13.08
N ARG A 358 7.14 -16.47 -13.41
CA ARG A 358 5.84 -16.56 -14.09
C ARG A 358 4.77 -16.92 -13.06
N LEU A 359 3.69 -16.15 -13.01
CA LEU A 359 2.60 -16.40 -12.07
C LEU A 359 1.76 -17.61 -12.49
N ILE A 360 1.60 -18.56 -11.58
CA ILE A 360 0.79 -19.77 -11.77
C ILE A 360 -0.41 -19.70 -10.84
N LYS A 361 -1.61 -19.73 -11.41
CA LYS A 361 -2.85 -19.73 -10.61
C LYS A 361 -2.90 -21.00 -9.77
N SER A 362 -3.05 -20.86 -8.45
CA SER A 362 -3.21 -22.02 -7.58
C SER A 362 -4.57 -22.67 -7.85
N VAL A 363 -4.54 -23.95 -8.23
CA VAL A 363 -5.74 -24.79 -8.45
C VAL A 363 -6.21 -25.49 -7.18
N THR A 364 -5.43 -25.44 -6.10
CA THR A 364 -5.86 -25.91 -4.79
C THR A 364 -6.70 -24.83 -4.14
N LYS A 365 -7.83 -25.19 -3.51
CA LYS A 365 -8.73 -24.31 -2.76
C LYS A 365 -8.03 -23.67 -1.56
N TRP A 366 -7.02 -22.85 -1.79
CA TRP A 366 -6.52 -21.93 -0.80
C TRP A 366 -7.50 -20.78 -0.85
N GLU A 367 -8.45 -20.78 0.08
CA GLU A 367 -9.21 -19.56 0.34
C GLU A 367 -8.18 -18.46 0.65
N ALA A 368 -8.38 -17.27 0.08
CA ALA A 368 -7.48 -16.13 0.30
C ALA A 368 -7.15 -15.92 1.79
N THR A 369 -8.13 -16.15 2.67
CA THR A 369 -8.01 -16.17 4.13
C THR A 369 -6.96 -17.15 4.67
N ALA A 370 -6.83 -18.34 4.07
CA ALA A 370 -5.83 -19.33 4.46
C ALA A 370 -4.40 -18.87 4.12
N VAL A 371 -4.20 -18.23 2.96
CA VAL A 371 -2.89 -17.68 2.56
C VAL A 371 -2.51 -16.52 3.48
N LEU A 372 -3.47 -15.65 3.78
CA LEU A 372 -3.30 -14.54 4.71
C LEU A 372 -3.05 -15.00 6.15
N SER A 373 -3.26 -16.26 6.50
CA SER A 373 -2.91 -16.76 7.83
C SER A 373 -1.42 -16.57 8.16
N GLU A 374 -0.52 -16.62 7.15
CA GLU A 374 0.90 -16.32 7.37
C GLU A 374 1.14 -14.85 7.68
N TYR A 375 0.47 -13.94 6.96
CA TYR A 375 0.46 -12.50 7.24
C TYR A 375 0.00 -12.21 8.68
N PHE A 376 -1.11 -12.82 9.12
CA PHE A 376 -1.59 -12.62 10.49
C PHE A 376 -0.68 -13.27 11.54
N LYS A 377 0.05 -14.33 11.21
CA LYS A 377 1.05 -14.93 12.12
C LYS A 377 2.30 -14.05 12.25
N SER A 378 2.78 -13.47 11.16
CA SER A 378 3.99 -12.64 11.17
C SER A 378 3.75 -11.27 11.82
N ILE A 379 2.55 -10.70 11.66
CA ILE A 379 2.22 -9.34 12.13
C ILE A 379 1.39 -9.36 13.41
N GLY A 380 0.56 -10.39 13.64
CA GLY A 380 -0.35 -10.51 14.80
C GLY A 380 0.33 -10.74 16.15
N GLN A 381 1.66 -10.86 16.22
CA GLN A 381 2.40 -10.76 17.48
C GLN A 381 2.83 -9.33 17.84
N LYS A 382 2.61 -8.33 16.97
CA LYS A 382 3.06 -6.95 17.18
C LYS A 382 1.93 -5.91 17.24
N VAL A 383 0.67 -6.34 17.19
CA VAL A 383 -0.48 -5.47 17.44
C VAL A 383 -1.10 -5.87 18.77
N SER A 384 -0.49 -5.40 19.86
CA SER A 384 -1.09 -5.34 21.20
C SER A 384 -0.80 -3.99 21.82
#